data_AF-A0AAI9T3U2-F1
#
_entry.id   AF-A0AAI9T3U2-F1
#
_cell.length_a   1.000
_cell.length_b   1.000
_cell.length_c   1.000
_cell.angle_alpha   90.00
_cell.angle_beta   90.00
_cell.angle_gamma   90.00
#
_symmetry.space_group_name_H-M   'P 1'
#
loop_
_entity.id
_entity.type
_entity.pdbx_description
1 polymer ?
#
loop_
_entity_poly.entity_id
_entity_poly.type
_entity_poly.pdbx_seq_one_letter_code
_entity_poly.pdbx_strand_id
1 'polypeptide(L)'
;MLYRLKNSIIWADILSFIFGFLGVTFGILSVLALEPFWSVYANIRDDQSFALTATTICCDSLSVLSAMVAYYLGLKLYNRTKNETRNDKPEVLKCERYSFYCDFWSFIFGIIGLIFGIISFVTLFPTFFNEYTSWWATITSVCFDAVSCALVGVAMNYFNKGIKLTK
;
A
#
# COMPACT_ATOMS: atom_id res chain seq x y z
N MET A 1 22.64 -16.10 -5.81
CA MET A 1 21.16 -16.30 -5.73
C MET A 1 20.51 -15.43 -4.66
N LEU A 2 21.06 -15.36 -3.44
CA LEU A 2 20.54 -14.54 -2.33
C LEU A 2 20.47 -13.03 -2.65
N TYR A 3 21.51 -12.50 -3.31
CA TYR A 3 21.56 -11.08 -3.73
C TYR A 3 20.43 -10.70 -4.70
N ARG A 4 20.12 -11.57 -5.67
CA ARG A 4 18.98 -11.35 -6.59
C ARG A 4 17.65 -11.33 -5.85
N LEU A 5 17.47 -12.22 -4.86
CA LEU A 5 16.25 -12.26 -4.04
C LEU A 5 16.09 -10.98 -3.21
N LYS A 6 17.17 -10.50 -2.57
CA LYS A 6 17.17 -9.24 -1.81
C LYS A 6 16.84 -8.03 -2.70
N ASN A 7 17.41 -7.95 -3.90
CA ASN A 7 17.06 -6.90 -4.86
C ASN A 7 15.59 -6.97 -5.28
N SER A 8 15.04 -8.16 -5.52
CA SER A 8 13.62 -8.31 -5.88
C SER A 8 12.68 -7.85 -4.75
N ILE A 9 13.02 -8.10 -3.48
CA ILE A 9 12.27 -7.59 -2.33
C ILE A 9 12.28 -6.06 -2.32
N ILE A 10 13.47 -5.44 -2.43
CA ILE A 10 13.60 -3.97 -2.45
C ILE A 10 12.80 -3.37 -3.60
N TRP A 11 12.86 -3.95 -4.80
CA TRP A 11 12.08 -3.46 -5.94
C TRP A 11 10.58 -3.59 -5.72
N ALA A 12 10.11 -4.67 -5.09
CA ALA A 12 8.71 -4.84 -4.73
C ALA A 12 8.26 -3.82 -3.68
N ASP A 13 9.08 -3.54 -2.66
CA ASP A 13 8.81 -2.51 -1.65
C ASP A 13 8.75 -1.11 -2.28
N ILE A 14 9.68 -0.79 -3.18
CA ILE A 14 9.70 0.49 -3.91
C ILE A 14 8.43 0.65 -4.75
N LEU A 15 8.05 -0.39 -5.51
CA LEU A 15 6.83 -0.35 -6.32
C LEU A 15 5.59 -0.20 -5.44
N SER A 16 5.50 -0.96 -4.35
CA SER A 16 4.40 -0.84 -3.38
C SER A 16 4.33 0.58 -2.81
N PHE A 17 5.46 1.15 -2.41
CA PHE A 17 5.51 2.52 -1.90
C PHE A 17 5.06 3.54 -2.95
N ILE A 18 5.56 3.48 -4.18
CA ILE A 18 5.20 4.42 -5.25
C ILE A 18 3.70 4.33 -5.56
N PHE A 19 3.18 3.12 -5.76
CA PHE A 19 1.76 2.95 -6.08
C PHE A 19 0.86 3.30 -4.90
N GLY A 20 1.23 2.93 -3.67
CA GLY A 20 0.48 3.32 -2.48
C GLY A 20 0.47 4.83 -2.25
N PHE A 21 1.60 5.51 -2.49
CA PHE A 21 1.65 6.97 -2.41
C PHE A 21 0.76 7.62 -3.47
N LEU A 22 0.82 7.14 -4.72
CA LEU A 22 -0.06 7.62 -5.79
C LEU A 22 -1.54 7.38 -5.47
N GLY A 23 -1.90 6.19 -4.97
CA GLY A 23 -3.25 5.85 -4.52
C GLY A 23 -3.76 6.83 -3.46
N VAL A 24 -2.97 7.07 -2.40
CA VAL A 24 -3.30 8.08 -1.38
C VAL A 24 -3.49 9.47 -1.99
N THR A 25 -2.60 9.91 -2.88
CA THR A 25 -2.74 11.23 -3.50
C THR A 25 -4.02 11.35 -4.35
N PHE A 26 -4.34 10.33 -5.15
CA PHE A 26 -5.55 10.34 -5.97
C PHE A 26 -6.82 10.19 -5.14
N GLY A 27 -6.77 9.45 -4.02
CA GLY A 27 -7.88 9.35 -3.08
C GLY A 27 -8.15 10.67 -2.35
N ILE A 28 -7.10 11.42 -1.97
CA ILE A 28 -7.29 12.78 -1.45
C ILE A 28 -7.91 13.68 -2.52
N LEU A 29 -7.41 13.62 -3.75
CA LEU A 29 -7.96 14.40 -4.86
C LEU A 29 -9.41 14.02 -5.18
N SER A 30 -9.82 12.76 -5.05
CA SER A 30 -11.21 12.36 -5.29
C SER A 30 -12.15 12.92 -4.22
N VAL A 31 -11.73 12.96 -2.95
CA VAL A 31 -12.49 13.65 -1.89
C VAL A 31 -12.59 15.15 -2.17
N LEU A 32 -11.47 15.79 -2.53
CA LEU A 32 -11.47 17.22 -2.85
C LEU A 32 -12.31 17.53 -4.10
N ALA A 33 -12.41 16.60 -5.04
CA ALA A 33 -13.22 16.77 -6.26
C ALA A 33 -14.73 16.85 -5.98
N LEU A 34 -15.21 16.23 -4.88
CA LEU A 34 -16.62 16.31 -4.48
C LEU A 34 -17.00 17.70 -3.91
N GLU A 35 -16.02 18.48 -3.45
CA GLU A 35 -16.27 19.74 -2.77
C GLU A 35 -16.63 20.91 -3.72
N PRO A 36 -17.50 21.86 -3.30
CA PRO A 36 -17.97 22.93 -4.17
C PRO A 36 -16.90 23.87 -4.73
N PHE A 37 -15.72 23.95 -4.07
CA PHE A 37 -14.62 24.79 -4.55
C PHE A 37 -13.91 24.21 -5.77
N TRP A 38 -14.03 22.89 -6.01
CA TRP A 38 -13.36 22.21 -7.13
C TRP A 38 -13.99 22.58 -8.47
N SER A 39 -15.32 22.58 -8.52
CA SER A 39 -16.11 23.05 -9.66
C SER A 39 -17.49 23.47 -9.18
N VAL A 40 -18.05 24.51 -9.79
CA VAL A 40 -19.42 24.97 -9.49
C VAL A 40 -20.47 23.93 -9.93
N TYR A 41 -20.17 23.15 -10.97
CA TYR A 41 -21.10 22.18 -11.55
C TYR A 41 -20.97 20.80 -10.90
N ALA A 42 -22.05 20.31 -10.29
CA ALA A 42 -22.10 19.01 -9.61
C ALA A 42 -21.71 17.84 -10.52
N ASN A 43 -22.27 17.78 -11.74
CA ASN A 43 -21.96 16.69 -12.68
C ASN A 43 -20.46 16.57 -13.00
N ILE A 44 -19.74 17.71 -13.10
CA ILE A 44 -18.29 17.70 -13.37
C ILE A 44 -17.52 17.17 -12.15
N ARG A 45 -17.96 17.54 -10.94
CA ARG A 45 -17.36 17.06 -9.68
C ARG A 45 -17.51 15.55 -9.54
N ASP A 46 -18.70 15.03 -9.81
CA ASP A 46 -19.01 13.60 -9.70
C ASP A 46 -18.20 12.78 -10.71
N ASP A 47 -18.16 13.20 -11.98
CA ASP A 47 -17.39 12.51 -13.04
C ASP A 47 -15.89 12.48 -12.72
N GLN A 48 -15.34 13.59 -12.23
CA GLN A 48 -13.91 13.67 -11.88
C GLN A 48 -13.59 12.88 -10.61
N SER A 49 -14.44 12.94 -9.60
CA SER A 49 -14.31 12.11 -8.39
C SER A 49 -14.37 10.62 -8.74
N PHE A 50 -15.26 10.22 -9.64
CA PHE A 50 -15.35 8.84 -10.12
C PHE A 50 -14.06 8.39 -10.82
N ALA A 51 -13.54 9.19 -11.76
CA ALA A 51 -12.31 8.86 -12.48
C ALA A 51 -11.09 8.78 -11.55
N LEU A 52 -10.99 9.69 -10.58
CA LEU A 52 -9.93 9.68 -9.57
C LEU A 52 -10.05 8.46 -8.66
N THR A 53 -11.26 8.15 -8.16
CA THR A 53 -11.51 6.97 -7.33
C THR A 53 -11.19 5.66 -8.06
N ALA A 54 -11.52 5.56 -9.35
CA ALA A 54 -11.13 4.41 -10.16
C ALA A 54 -9.59 4.27 -10.26
N THR A 55 -8.90 5.39 -10.47
CA THR A 55 -7.43 5.43 -10.56
C THR A 55 -6.78 5.06 -9.22
N THR A 56 -7.34 5.53 -8.11
CA THR A 56 -6.94 5.17 -6.73
C THR A 56 -7.02 3.67 -6.53
N ILE A 57 -8.16 3.04 -6.82
CA ILE A 57 -8.35 1.58 -6.70
C ILE A 57 -7.33 0.81 -7.54
N CYS A 58 -7.04 1.26 -8.77
CA CYS A 58 -6.01 0.63 -9.60
C CYS A 58 -4.62 0.72 -8.96
N CYS A 59 -4.25 1.89 -8.43
CA CYS A 59 -2.96 2.09 -7.76
C CYS A 59 -2.87 1.27 -6.47
N ASP A 60 -3.91 1.27 -5.64
CA ASP A 60 -3.94 0.52 -4.39
C ASP A 60 -3.88 -0.99 -4.65
N SER A 61 -4.57 -1.48 -5.68
CA SER A 61 -4.48 -2.88 -6.11
C SER A 61 -3.05 -3.28 -6.47
N LEU A 62 -2.36 -2.44 -7.26
CA LEU A 62 -0.96 -2.68 -7.64
C LEU A 62 -0.01 -2.59 -6.43
N SER A 63 -0.30 -1.68 -5.49
CA SER A 63 0.45 -1.54 -4.25
C SER A 63 0.33 -2.80 -3.39
N VAL A 64 -0.89 -3.29 -3.16
CA VAL A 64 -1.19 -4.49 -2.37
C VAL A 64 -0.54 -5.73 -3.00
N LEU A 65 -0.63 -5.88 -4.33
CA LEU A 65 0.03 -6.98 -5.04
C LEU A 65 1.55 -6.93 -4.88
N SER A 66 2.14 -5.74 -4.95
CA SER A 66 3.59 -5.57 -4.77
C SER A 66 4.02 -5.89 -3.34
N ALA A 67 3.27 -5.44 -2.33
CA ALA A 67 3.50 -5.78 -0.92
C ALA A 67 3.37 -7.29 -0.67
N MET A 68 2.40 -7.95 -1.30
CA MET A 68 2.24 -9.41 -1.22
C MET A 68 3.45 -10.16 -1.80
N VAL A 69 3.99 -9.68 -2.93
CA VAL A 69 5.21 -10.25 -3.53
C VAL A 69 6.41 -10.05 -2.61
N ALA A 70 6.58 -8.85 -2.04
CA ALA A 70 7.64 -8.57 -1.08
C ALA A 70 7.57 -9.50 0.14
N TYR A 71 6.38 -9.65 0.71
CA TYR A 71 6.11 -10.56 1.82
C TYR A 71 6.46 -12.02 1.48
N TYR A 72 6.01 -12.52 0.33
CA TYR A 72 6.28 -13.91 -0.07
C TYR A 72 7.77 -14.17 -0.32
N LEU A 73 8.47 -13.23 -0.96
CA LEU A 73 9.91 -13.31 -1.16
C LEU A 73 10.68 -13.18 0.15
N GLY A 74 10.24 -12.31 1.06
CA GLY A 74 10.76 -12.15 2.41
C GLY A 74 10.63 -13.43 3.23
N LEU A 75 9.47 -14.11 3.18
CA LEU A 75 9.26 -15.42 3.81
C LEU A 75 10.24 -16.46 3.28
N LYS A 76 10.42 -16.50 1.95
CA LYS A 76 11.34 -17.42 1.29
C LYS A 76 12.80 -17.15 1.70
N LEU A 77 13.18 -15.87 1.83
CA LEU A 77 14.49 -15.46 2.33
C LEU A 77 14.69 -15.92 3.78
N TYR A 78 13.71 -15.64 4.64
CA TYR A 78 13.76 -15.99 6.05
C TYR A 78 13.89 -17.49 6.26
N ASN A 79 13.10 -18.31 5.56
CA ASN A 79 13.17 -19.77 5.66
C ASN A 79 14.53 -20.34 5.20
N ARG A 80 15.14 -19.75 4.16
CA ARG A 80 16.50 -20.14 3.74
C ARG A 80 17.55 -19.74 4.76
N THR A 81 17.44 -18.53 5.30
CA THR A 81 18.41 -17.95 6.24
C THR A 81 18.29 -18.52 7.65
N LYS A 82 17.13 -19.10 8.01
CA LYS A 82 16.91 -19.85 9.25
C LYS A 82 17.51 -21.26 9.19
N ASN A 83 17.52 -21.89 7.99
CA ASN A 83 18.08 -23.23 7.79
C ASN A 83 19.61 -23.22 7.60
N GLU A 84 20.15 -22.15 7.02
CA GLU A 84 21.60 -21.88 7.04
C GLU A 84 21.92 -21.21 8.39
N THR A 85 22.51 -21.95 9.32
CA THR A 85 22.89 -21.57 10.70
C THR A 85 23.57 -20.20 10.84
N ARG A 86 22.81 -19.10 10.73
CA ARG A 86 23.22 -17.74 11.09
C ARG A 86 22.95 -17.49 12.58
N ASN A 87 23.52 -18.31 13.44
CA ASN A 87 23.62 -17.97 14.87
C ASN A 87 24.60 -16.81 15.12
N ASP A 88 25.42 -16.45 14.12
CA ASP A 88 26.49 -15.45 14.27
C ASP A 88 26.05 -13.99 14.12
N LYS A 89 24.81 -13.70 13.68
CA LYS A 89 24.31 -12.31 13.49
C LYS A 89 22.84 -12.14 13.90
N PRO A 90 22.50 -12.20 15.20
CA PRO A 90 21.12 -12.11 15.70
C PRO A 90 20.43 -10.77 15.37
N GLU A 91 21.19 -9.68 15.22
CA GLU A 91 20.64 -8.36 14.89
C GLU A 91 20.10 -8.27 13.46
N VAL A 92 20.75 -8.94 12.51
CA VAL A 92 20.29 -9.02 11.11
C VAL A 92 18.95 -9.76 11.06
N LEU A 93 18.85 -10.88 11.80
CA LEU A 93 17.63 -11.68 11.88
C LEU A 93 16.46 -10.90 12.51
N LYS A 94 16.74 -10.06 13.52
CA LYS A 94 15.75 -9.13 14.09
C LYS A 94 15.28 -8.12 13.05
N CYS A 95 16.19 -7.49 12.31
CA CYS A 95 15.83 -6.50 11.27
C CYS A 95 15.00 -7.13 10.15
N GLU A 96 15.40 -8.29 9.64
CA GLU A 96 14.66 -9.02 8.60
C GLU A 96 13.25 -9.43 9.10
N ARG A 97 13.13 -9.85 10.37
CA ARG A 97 11.84 -10.17 11.00
C ARG A 97 10.93 -8.95 11.17
N TYR A 98 11.48 -7.81 11.59
CA TYR A 98 10.71 -6.56 11.70
C TYR A 98 10.23 -6.06 10.34
N SER A 99 11.09 -6.09 9.32
CA SER A 99 10.71 -5.77 7.93
C SER A 99 9.51 -6.61 7.50
N PHE A 100 9.60 -7.93 7.70
CA PHE A 100 8.55 -8.86 7.34
C PHE A 100 7.22 -8.60 8.06
N TYR A 101 7.24 -8.28 9.35
CA TYR A 101 6.01 -7.89 10.06
C TYR A 101 5.43 -6.59 9.51
N CYS A 102 6.27 -5.62 9.15
CA CYS A 102 5.80 -4.37 8.54
C CYS A 102 5.16 -4.61 7.17
N ASP A 103 5.75 -5.46 6.32
CA ASP A 103 5.19 -5.85 5.02
C ASP A 103 3.84 -6.55 5.17
N PHE A 104 3.73 -7.46 6.17
CA PHE A 104 2.47 -8.14 6.47
C PHE A 104 1.37 -7.16 6.91
N TRP A 105 1.67 -6.27 7.86
CA TRP A 105 0.69 -5.29 8.32
C TRP A 105 0.33 -4.29 7.22
N SER A 106 1.31 -3.87 6.42
CA SER A 106 1.08 -3.02 5.24
C SER A 106 0.08 -3.67 4.29
N PHE A 107 0.26 -4.95 3.97
CA PHE A 107 -0.65 -5.71 3.12
C PHE A 107 -2.07 -5.78 3.69
N ILE A 108 -2.23 -6.05 5.00
CA ILE A 108 -3.54 -6.11 5.65
C ILE A 108 -4.24 -4.75 5.60
N PHE A 109 -3.54 -3.66 5.94
CA PHE A 109 -4.11 -2.32 5.89
C PHE A 109 -4.46 -1.90 4.47
N GLY A 110 -3.63 -2.25 3.48
CA GLY A 110 -3.92 -1.97 2.07
C GLY A 110 -5.14 -2.74 1.54
N ILE A 111 -5.38 -3.98 1.98
CA ILE A 111 -6.63 -4.70 1.63
C ILE A 111 -7.84 -4.01 2.24
N ILE A 112 -7.76 -3.60 3.51
CA ILE A 112 -8.86 -2.91 4.19
C ILE A 112 -9.16 -1.59 3.48
N GLY A 113 -8.14 -0.80 3.16
CA GLY A 113 -8.25 0.42 2.37
C GLY A 113 -8.94 0.16 1.03
N LEU A 114 -8.42 -0.80 0.25
CA LEU A 114 -9.00 -1.20 -1.04
C LEU A 114 -10.49 -1.58 -0.95
N ILE A 115 -10.91 -2.30 0.09
CA ILE A 115 -12.34 -2.65 0.29
C ILE A 115 -13.17 -1.37 0.44
N PHE A 116 -12.72 -0.41 1.25
CA PHE A 116 -13.42 0.87 1.41
C PHE A 116 -13.39 1.71 0.12
N GLY A 117 -12.28 1.70 -0.63
CA GLY A 117 -12.19 2.31 -1.95
C GLY A 117 -13.22 1.73 -2.93
N ILE A 118 -13.34 0.40 -3.00
CA ILE A 118 -14.36 -0.28 -3.82
C ILE A 118 -15.77 0.08 -3.37
N ILE A 119 -16.04 0.11 -2.06
CA ILE A 119 -17.35 0.53 -1.54
C ILE A 119 -17.67 1.95 -1.99
N SER A 120 -16.72 2.88 -1.88
CA SER A 120 -16.88 4.25 -2.37
C SER A 120 -17.24 4.28 -3.84
N PHE A 121 -16.49 3.55 -4.67
CA PHE A 121 -16.72 3.47 -6.10
C PHE A 121 -18.10 2.89 -6.46
N VAL A 122 -18.53 1.83 -5.77
CA VAL A 122 -19.87 1.24 -5.96
C VAL A 122 -20.97 2.24 -5.62
N THR A 123 -20.80 3.04 -4.55
CA THR A 123 -21.76 4.06 -4.14
C THR A 123 -21.81 5.30 -5.03
N LEU A 124 -20.89 5.44 -5.98
CA LEU A 124 -20.92 6.48 -7.01
C LEU A 124 -21.68 6.04 -8.28
N PHE A 125 -22.05 4.77 -8.43
CA PHE A 125 -22.87 4.33 -9.57
C PHE A 125 -24.30 4.88 -9.48
N PRO A 126 -24.96 5.18 -10.62
CA PRO A 126 -26.31 5.73 -10.67
C PRO A 126 -27.35 4.89 -9.90
N THR A 127 -27.15 3.58 -9.83
CA THR A 127 -28.04 2.62 -9.16
C THR A 127 -27.97 2.69 -7.63
N PHE A 128 -26.84 3.11 -7.07
CA PHE A 128 -26.55 3.10 -5.62
C PHE A 128 -26.08 4.46 -5.10
N PHE A 129 -26.39 5.54 -5.83
CA PHE A 129 -25.82 6.86 -5.61
C PHE A 129 -26.05 7.35 -4.17
N ASN A 130 -24.96 7.47 -3.41
CA ASN A 130 -24.96 8.00 -2.05
C ASN A 130 -23.63 8.71 -1.76
N GLU A 131 -23.60 10.00 -2.08
CA GLU A 131 -22.43 10.88 -1.95
C GLU A 131 -21.85 10.89 -0.52
N TYR A 132 -22.70 10.94 0.50
CA TYR A 132 -22.27 10.92 1.90
C TYR A 132 -21.53 9.64 2.27
N THR A 133 -22.03 8.49 1.80
CA THR A 133 -21.39 7.19 2.05
C THR A 133 -20.08 7.06 1.27
N SER A 134 -20.05 7.52 0.01
CA SER A 134 -18.82 7.58 -0.79
C SER A 134 -17.75 8.44 -0.14
N TRP A 135 -18.12 9.61 0.39
CA TRP A 135 -17.19 10.52 1.07
C TRP A 135 -16.52 9.86 2.29
N TRP A 136 -17.30 9.28 3.20
CA TRP A 136 -16.78 8.57 4.37
C TRP A 136 -15.95 7.33 4.01
N ALA A 137 -16.41 6.56 3.02
CA ALA A 137 -15.68 5.39 2.54
C ALA A 137 -14.32 5.79 1.94
N THR A 138 -14.27 6.87 1.16
CA THR A 138 -13.03 7.36 0.55
C THR A 138 -12.04 7.87 1.59
N ILE A 139 -12.49 8.65 2.59
CA ILE A 139 -11.62 9.11 3.68
C ILE A 139 -11.06 7.92 4.45
N THR A 140 -11.91 6.94 4.75
CA THR A 140 -11.50 5.74 5.48
C THR A 140 -10.48 4.93 4.68
N SER A 141 -10.69 4.77 3.36
CA SER A 141 -9.73 4.16 2.43
C SER A 141 -8.38 4.86 2.51
N VAL A 142 -8.35 6.17 2.25
CA VAL A 142 -7.14 6.99 2.22
C VAL A 142 -6.35 6.89 3.54
N CYS A 143 -7.03 6.89 4.68
CA CYS A 143 -6.38 6.71 5.98
C CYS A 143 -5.68 5.35 6.10
N PHE A 144 -6.34 4.26 5.70
CA PHE A 144 -5.74 2.93 5.73
C PHE A 144 -4.62 2.77 4.70
N ASP A 145 -4.78 3.32 3.50
CA ASP A 145 -3.77 3.29 2.44
C ASP A 145 -2.54 4.12 2.83
N ALA A 146 -2.71 5.24 3.54
CA ALA A 146 -1.61 6.03 4.10
C ALA A 146 -0.83 5.28 5.19
N VAL A 147 -1.54 4.59 6.09
CA VAL A 147 -0.90 3.73 7.10
C VAL A 147 -0.15 2.57 6.44
N SER A 148 -0.75 1.93 5.44
CA SER A 148 -0.11 0.89 4.63
C SER A 148 1.18 1.40 3.98
N CYS A 149 1.11 2.53 3.27
CA CYS A 149 2.26 3.16 2.61
C CYS A 149 3.39 3.50 3.60
N ALA A 150 3.04 4.05 4.77
CA ALA A 150 4.02 4.35 5.82
C ALA A 150 4.72 3.09 6.35
N LEU A 151 3.98 1.99 6.53
CA LEU A 151 4.54 0.71 6.96
C LEU A 151 5.52 0.13 5.93
N VAL A 152 5.26 0.26 4.63
CA VAL A 152 6.22 -0.13 3.58
C VAL A 152 7.51 0.69 3.69
N GLY A 153 7.40 2.00 3.89
CA GLY A 153 8.56 2.86 4.09
C GLY A 153 9.41 2.45 5.30
N VAL A 154 8.75 2.06 6.38
CA VAL A 154 9.41 1.52 7.59
C VAL A 154 10.04 0.15 7.33
N ALA A 155 9.35 -0.75 6.62
CA ALA A 155 9.85 -2.07 6.25
C ALA A 155 11.15 -1.95 5.45
N MET A 156 11.13 -1.13 4.40
CA MET A 156 12.29 -0.87 3.54
C MET A 156 13.48 -0.30 4.32
N ASN A 157 13.24 0.54 5.33
CA ASN A 157 14.31 1.06 6.20
C ASN A 157 14.93 -0.04 7.07
N TYR A 158 14.12 -0.90 7.69
CA TYR A 158 14.61 -2.04 8.47
C TYR A 158 15.35 -3.06 7.60
N PHE A 159 14.85 -3.35 6.39
CA PHE A 159 15.51 -4.26 5.45
C PHE A 159 16.89 -3.72 5.02
N ASN A 160 16.97 -2.43 4.66
CA ASN A 160 18.23 -1.78 4.30
C ASN A 160 19.23 -1.74 5.47
N LYS A 161 18.77 -1.51 6.70
CA LYS A 161 19.61 -1.63 7.90
C LYS A 161 20.16 -3.05 8.05
N GLY A 162 19.31 -4.07 7.88
CA GLY A 162 19.72 -5.48 7.90
C GLY A 162 20.78 -5.80 6.85
N ILE A 163 20.67 -5.25 5.63
CA ILE A 163 21.69 -5.40 4.58
C ILE A 163 23.02 -4.75 4.98
N LYS A 164 23.00 -3.52 5.54
CA LYS A 164 24.22 -2.83 5.97
C LYS A 164 24.98 -3.62 7.05
N LEU A 165 24.27 -4.22 8.00
CA LEU A 165 24.85 -5.07 9.06
C LEU A 165 25.43 -6.41 8.54
N THR A 166 25.08 -6.80 7.31
CA THR A 166 25.65 -7.99 6.66
C THR A 166 26.90 -7.74 5.85
N LYS A 167 27.20 -6.49 5.48
CA LYS A 167 28.49 -6.10 4.87
C LYS A 167 29.57 -6.01 5.95
#